data_AF-A0A918CIY2-F1
#
_entry.id   AF-A0A918CIY2-F1
#
_cell.length_a   1.000
_cell.length_b   1.000
_cell.length_c   1.000
_cell.angle_alpha   90.00
_cell.angle_beta   90.00
_cell.angle_gamma   90.00
#
_symmetry.space_group_name_H-M   'P 1'
#
loop_
_entity.id
_entity.type
_entity.pdbx_description
1 polymer ?
#
loop_
_entity_poly.entity_id
_entity_poly.type
_entity_poly.pdbx_seq_one_letter_code
_entity_poly.pdbx_strand_id
1 'polypeptide(L)'
;MTRWKPLTAAAALGIASAALAGCAPQPAGTDTSESTAVVDAFLAHLEAGEASEAAALTTIEFDDALIDDAFYRASAALPTDAHIVSSAGSADGATVTVEFAFDGVDAPVTLELGTSRDGDEVKIDRLGPAERIGAPAPVPGTLIVNDRVEFPLLEPAAEVALLPGAYAVEYADPTGLLEGAGGASAFTAYVPEVVAADGSIIGTGFAFTPVFMQDVDPGLADALARLQAACEADGFAGPSCPAGFPTEPRESSGTEWFPKSEPQIVFLDGEFVTTAEYDVVFWNGDVSTTVEASYTGTVSRDASGSIAFTPSAGSAG
;
A
#
# COMPACT_ATOMS: atom_id res chain seq x y z
N MET A 1 58.48 68.04 -31.32
CA MET A 1 59.61 67.89 -32.26
C MET A 1 59.27 66.75 -33.21
N THR A 2 59.45 67.02 -34.50
CA THR A 2 59.69 66.09 -35.63
C THR A 2 58.64 65.04 -36.03
N ARG A 3 58.08 65.30 -37.23
CA ARG A 3 57.38 64.41 -38.17
C ARG A 3 58.10 63.07 -38.41
N TRP A 4 57.33 62.03 -38.74
CA TRP A 4 57.43 61.28 -40.02
C TRP A 4 56.36 60.17 -40.17
N LYS A 5 55.66 60.18 -41.32
CA LYS A 5 55.28 59.00 -42.14
C LYS A 5 56.29 58.96 -43.31
N PRO A 6 56.48 57.92 -44.14
CA PRO A 6 55.67 56.69 -44.39
C PRO A 6 56.51 55.40 -44.64
N LEU A 7 55.88 54.25 -44.96
CA LEU A 7 56.08 53.43 -46.17
C LEU A 7 55.54 51.99 -46.01
N THR A 8 54.62 51.68 -46.93
CA THR A 8 54.26 50.40 -47.58
C THR A 8 55.15 49.17 -47.37
N ALA A 9 54.50 48.03 -47.11
CA ALA A 9 54.81 46.77 -47.78
C ALA A 9 53.51 45.96 -47.96
N ALA A 10 53.16 45.71 -49.22
CA ALA A 10 52.12 44.76 -49.61
C ALA A 10 52.72 43.34 -49.59
N ALA A 11 51.98 42.38 -49.05
CA ALA A 11 52.17 40.98 -49.36
C ALA A 11 50.78 40.32 -49.42
N ALA A 12 50.31 40.16 -50.66
CA ALA A 12 49.20 39.29 -50.98
C ALA A 12 49.62 37.84 -50.70
N LEU A 13 48.83 37.14 -49.89
CA LEU A 13 48.80 35.69 -49.87
C LEU A 13 47.32 35.29 -49.80
N GLY A 14 46.80 34.95 -50.98
CA GLY A 14 45.52 34.28 -51.10
C GLY A 14 45.62 32.93 -50.39
N ILE A 15 44.79 32.74 -49.38
CA ILE A 15 44.48 31.43 -48.85
C ILE A 15 43.08 31.12 -49.37
N ALA A 16 43.03 30.12 -50.23
CA ALA A 16 41.81 29.54 -50.75
C ALA A 16 40.84 29.24 -49.60
N SER A 17 39.65 29.83 -49.69
CA SER A 17 38.51 29.46 -48.85
C SER A 17 38.08 28.04 -49.23
N ALA A 18 38.72 27.04 -48.63
CA ALA A 18 38.14 25.72 -48.53
C ALA A 18 36.90 25.87 -47.66
N ALA A 19 35.73 25.96 -48.30
CA ALA A 19 34.45 25.78 -47.65
C ALA A 19 34.41 24.35 -47.11
N LEU A 20 34.92 24.15 -45.90
CA LEU A 20 34.45 23.07 -45.04
C LEU A 20 32.99 23.43 -44.76
N ALA A 21 32.09 22.84 -45.54
CA ALA A 21 30.71 22.62 -45.11
C ALA A 21 30.81 21.80 -43.83
N GLY A 22 30.93 22.52 -42.71
CA GLY A 22 30.76 21.92 -41.40
C GLY A 22 29.35 21.35 -41.38
N CYS A 23 29.23 20.04 -41.19
CA CYS A 23 28.05 19.47 -40.58
C CYS A 23 27.90 20.18 -39.22
N ALA A 24 27.15 21.29 -39.21
CA ALA A 24 26.57 21.76 -37.96
C ALA A 24 25.75 20.57 -37.45
N PRO A 25 25.97 20.09 -36.21
CA PRO A 25 25.08 19.11 -35.64
C PRO A 25 23.68 19.72 -35.71
N GLN A 26 22.77 19.07 -36.45
CA GLN A 26 21.36 19.40 -36.32
C GLN A 26 21.04 19.36 -34.83
N PRO A 27 20.33 20.35 -34.26
CA PRO A 27 19.81 20.21 -32.92
C PRO A 27 19.09 18.86 -32.87
N ALA A 28 19.41 18.04 -31.86
CA ALA A 28 18.71 16.79 -31.63
C ALA A 28 17.22 17.07 -31.77
N GLY A 29 16.56 16.39 -32.71
CA GLY A 29 15.21 16.76 -33.14
C GLY A 29 14.29 16.74 -31.93
N THR A 30 13.67 17.88 -31.63
CA THR A 30 12.67 18.04 -30.56
C THR A 30 11.27 17.64 -31.04
N ASP A 31 11.19 16.86 -32.11
CA ASP A 31 9.92 16.42 -32.67
C ASP A 31 9.35 15.31 -31.81
N THR A 32 8.26 15.62 -31.10
CA THR A 32 7.57 14.70 -30.20
C THR A 32 6.14 14.44 -30.69
N SER A 33 5.86 14.71 -31.98
CA SER A 33 4.50 14.66 -32.54
C SER A 33 3.87 13.27 -32.45
N GLU A 34 4.63 12.20 -32.72
CA GLU A 34 4.13 10.82 -32.61
C GLU A 34 3.89 10.43 -31.13
N SER A 35 4.81 10.78 -30.23
CA SER A 35 4.65 10.56 -28.78
C SER A 35 3.44 11.28 -28.19
N THR A 36 3.20 12.53 -28.60
CA THR A 36 2.02 13.28 -28.14
C THR A 36 0.73 12.71 -28.71
N ALA A 37 0.71 12.27 -29.96
CA ALA A 37 -0.46 11.64 -30.56
C ALA A 37 -0.87 10.32 -29.86
N VAL A 38 0.10 9.45 -29.50
CA VAL A 38 -0.22 8.22 -28.76
C VAL A 38 -0.71 8.51 -27.34
N VAL A 39 -0.14 9.54 -26.68
CA VAL A 39 -0.59 9.94 -25.34
C VAL A 39 -1.99 10.57 -25.39
N ASP A 40 -2.30 11.43 -26.35
CA ASP A 40 -3.65 11.98 -26.52
C ASP A 40 -4.69 10.88 -26.76
N ALA A 41 -4.37 9.88 -27.59
CA ALA A 41 -5.24 8.72 -27.81
C ALA A 41 -5.44 7.91 -26.53
N PHE A 42 -4.36 7.66 -25.78
CA PHE A 42 -4.41 6.97 -24.49
C PHE A 42 -5.33 7.69 -23.50
N LEU A 43 -5.17 9.02 -23.34
CA LEU A 43 -6.03 9.82 -22.45
C LEU A 43 -7.50 9.74 -22.87
N ALA A 44 -7.79 9.84 -24.17
CA ALA A 44 -9.17 9.73 -24.66
C ALA A 44 -9.82 8.37 -24.33
N HIS A 45 -9.07 7.27 -24.41
CA HIS A 45 -9.57 5.95 -24.02
C HIS A 45 -9.78 5.84 -22.50
N LEU A 46 -8.91 6.45 -21.68
CA LEU A 46 -9.11 6.51 -20.22
C LEU A 46 -10.41 7.25 -19.86
N GLU A 47 -10.65 8.42 -20.44
CA GLU A 47 -11.87 9.21 -20.21
C GLU A 47 -13.14 8.47 -20.68
N ALA A 48 -13.03 7.67 -21.75
CA ALA A 48 -14.11 6.85 -22.27
C ALA A 48 -14.33 5.54 -21.47
N GLY A 49 -13.46 5.22 -20.53
CA GLY A 49 -13.48 3.97 -19.79
C GLY A 49 -13.19 2.74 -20.67
N GLU A 50 -12.37 2.91 -21.71
CA GLU A 50 -11.96 1.87 -22.66
C GLU A 50 -10.57 1.35 -22.28
N ALA A 51 -10.50 0.60 -21.17
CA ALA A 51 -9.24 0.16 -20.58
C ALA A 51 -8.44 -0.76 -21.51
N SER A 52 -9.11 -1.65 -22.23
CA SER A 52 -8.44 -2.58 -23.14
C SER A 52 -7.75 -1.84 -24.30
N GLU A 53 -8.40 -0.80 -24.83
CA GLU A 53 -7.83 0.03 -25.91
C GLU A 53 -6.69 0.93 -25.39
N ALA A 54 -6.85 1.53 -24.20
CA ALA A 54 -5.79 2.29 -23.55
C ALA A 54 -4.54 1.41 -23.32
N ALA A 55 -4.72 0.20 -22.78
CA ALA A 55 -3.63 -0.74 -22.52
C ALA A 55 -2.89 -1.16 -23.81
N ALA A 56 -3.59 -1.30 -24.94
CA ALA A 56 -3.01 -1.67 -26.23
C ALA A 56 -2.00 -0.64 -26.78
N LEU A 57 -2.12 0.63 -26.37
CA LEU A 57 -1.20 1.73 -26.71
C LEU A 57 0.09 1.71 -25.88
N THR A 58 0.21 0.78 -24.94
CA THR A 58 1.37 0.63 -24.07
C THR A 58 2.18 -0.63 -24.40
N THR A 59 3.41 -0.71 -23.87
CA THR A 59 4.19 -1.95 -23.76
C THR A 59 4.15 -2.51 -22.33
N ILE A 60 3.30 -1.96 -21.46
CA ILE A 60 3.23 -2.34 -20.05
C ILE A 60 2.39 -3.60 -19.93
N GLU A 61 2.88 -4.57 -19.16
CA GLU A 61 2.13 -5.79 -18.87
C GLU A 61 1.13 -5.50 -17.75
N PHE A 62 -0.15 -5.65 -18.07
CA PHE A 62 -1.25 -5.59 -17.11
C PHE A 62 -1.86 -6.97 -16.91
N ASP A 63 -2.47 -7.21 -15.75
CA ASP A 63 -3.36 -8.35 -15.57
C ASP A 63 -4.63 -8.12 -16.39
N ASP A 64 -5.07 -9.13 -17.15
CA ASP A 64 -6.28 -9.07 -17.99
C ASP A 64 -7.52 -8.65 -17.19
N ALA A 65 -7.62 -9.03 -15.90
CA ALA A 65 -8.73 -8.65 -15.04
C ALA A 65 -8.74 -7.15 -14.71
N LEU A 66 -7.59 -6.48 -14.77
CA LEU A 66 -7.43 -5.06 -14.44
C LEU A 66 -7.59 -4.13 -15.64
N ILE A 67 -7.52 -4.67 -16.87
CA ILE A 67 -7.77 -3.93 -18.12
C ILE A 67 -9.12 -4.30 -18.76
N ASP A 68 -9.95 -5.05 -18.06
CA ASP A 68 -11.36 -5.25 -18.43
C ASP A 68 -12.10 -3.91 -18.34
N ASP A 69 -12.78 -3.54 -19.42
CA ASP A 69 -13.56 -2.30 -19.51
C ASP A 69 -14.62 -2.18 -18.41
N ALA A 70 -15.24 -3.29 -18.00
CA ALA A 70 -16.27 -3.25 -16.97
C ALA A 70 -15.68 -3.12 -15.56
N PHE A 71 -14.48 -3.68 -15.32
CA PHE A 71 -13.70 -3.39 -14.12
C PHE A 71 -13.29 -1.91 -14.06
N TYR A 72 -12.74 -1.37 -15.14
CA TYR A 72 -12.25 0.00 -15.14
C TYR A 72 -13.37 1.03 -15.04
N ARG A 73 -14.50 0.85 -15.75
CA ARG A 73 -15.68 1.72 -15.61
C ARG A 73 -16.38 1.61 -14.26
N ALA A 74 -16.08 0.59 -13.46
CA ALA A 74 -16.58 0.46 -12.09
C ALA A 74 -15.74 1.25 -11.07
N SER A 75 -14.66 1.90 -11.51
CA SER A 75 -13.88 2.83 -10.69
C SER A 75 -14.78 3.94 -10.11
N ALA A 76 -14.44 4.41 -8.90
CA ALA A 76 -15.14 5.50 -8.23
C ALA A 76 -15.12 6.78 -9.07
N ALA A 77 -14.01 7.05 -9.76
CA ALA A 77 -13.92 8.08 -10.79
C ALA A 77 -12.91 7.69 -11.88
N LEU A 78 -13.21 8.10 -13.12
CA LEU A 78 -12.27 8.08 -14.24
C LEU A 78 -11.54 9.42 -14.33
N PRO A 79 -10.36 9.47 -14.96
CA PRO A 79 -9.74 10.74 -15.34
C PRO A 79 -10.71 11.59 -16.17
N THR A 80 -10.65 12.90 -15.98
CA THR A 80 -11.43 13.90 -16.71
C THR A 80 -10.59 15.13 -17.03
N ASP A 81 -10.96 15.90 -18.05
CA ASP A 81 -10.23 17.08 -18.52
C ASP A 81 -8.74 16.78 -18.79
N ALA A 82 -8.48 15.57 -19.30
CA ALA A 82 -7.12 15.06 -19.50
C ALA A 82 -6.46 15.74 -20.71
N HIS A 83 -5.27 16.31 -20.49
CA HIS A 83 -4.54 17.02 -21.54
C HIS A 83 -3.03 17.02 -21.33
N ILE A 84 -2.28 17.16 -22.42
CA ILE A 84 -0.82 17.29 -22.40
C ILE A 84 -0.43 18.72 -22.01
N VAL A 85 0.45 18.85 -21.01
CA VAL A 85 0.99 20.13 -20.53
C VAL A 85 2.35 20.42 -21.16
N SER A 86 3.20 19.39 -21.30
CA SER A 86 4.50 19.51 -21.94
C SER A 86 5.01 18.20 -22.50
N SER A 87 5.86 18.28 -23.52
CA SER A 87 6.60 17.13 -24.04
C SER A 87 8.07 17.50 -24.26
N ALA A 88 8.97 16.56 -23.98
CA ALA A 88 10.40 16.69 -24.21
C ALA A 88 11.00 15.36 -24.67
N GLY A 89 11.72 15.38 -25.79
CA GLY A 89 12.28 14.16 -26.37
C GLY A 89 12.61 14.31 -27.85
N SER A 90 12.57 13.18 -28.56
CA SER A 90 12.78 13.07 -29.99
C SER A 90 11.74 12.16 -30.64
N ALA A 91 11.85 11.98 -31.95
CA ALA A 91 10.96 11.11 -32.72
C ALA A 91 11.07 9.62 -32.34
N ASP A 92 12.10 9.23 -31.59
CA ASP A 92 12.30 7.85 -31.14
C ASP A 92 11.75 7.62 -29.72
N GLY A 93 11.33 8.68 -29.03
CA GLY A 93 10.79 8.62 -27.68
C GLY A 93 10.82 9.96 -26.97
N ALA A 94 9.83 10.17 -26.09
CA ALA A 94 9.65 11.39 -25.34
C ALA A 94 9.13 11.12 -23.93
N THR A 95 9.44 12.05 -23.03
CA THR A 95 8.68 12.21 -21.78
C THR A 95 7.55 13.19 -22.04
N VAL A 96 6.33 12.78 -21.72
CA VAL A 96 5.11 13.58 -21.90
C VAL A 96 4.47 13.78 -20.52
N THR A 97 4.29 15.04 -20.13
CA THR A 97 3.62 15.42 -18.89
C THR A 97 2.17 15.75 -19.20
N VAL A 98 1.26 15.10 -18.50
CA VAL A 98 -0.19 15.30 -18.63
C VAL A 98 -0.79 15.78 -17.32
N GLU A 99 -1.91 16.47 -17.42
CA GLU A 99 -2.77 16.82 -16.30
C GLU A 99 -4.19 16.31 -16.55
N PHE A 100 -4.85 15.86 -15.49
CA PHE A 100 -6.25 15.47 -15.47
C PHE A 100 -6.84 15.68 -14.07
N ALA A 101 -8.15 15.56 -13.93
CA ALA A 101 -8.87 15.65 -12.66
C ALA A 101 -9.61 14.35 -12.34
N PHE A 102 -9.80 14.10 -11.04
CA PHE A 102 -10.72 13.08 -10.54
C PHE A 102 -11.90 13.75 -9.86
N ASP A 103 -13.11 13.24 -10.09
CA ASP A 103 -14.27 13.70 -9.34
C ASP A 103 -14.06 13.45 -7.84
N GLY A 104 -14.40 14.45 -7.01
CA GLY A 104 -14.17 14.42 -5.57
C GLY A 104 -12.80 14.93 -5.09
N VAL A 105 -11.88 15.34 -5.99
CA VAL A 105 -10.58 15.93 -5.62
C VAL A 105 -10.38 17.30 -6.27
N ASP A 106 -10.19 18.34 -5.45
CA ASP A 106 -10.10 19.75 -5.90
C ASP A 106 -8.71 20.16 -6.45
N ALA A 107 -7.86 19.21 -6.82
CA ALA A 107 -6.52 19.47 -7.36
C ALA A 107 -6.27 18.67 -8.65
N PRO A 108 -5.62 19.29 -9.67
CA PRO A 108 -5.21 18.56 -10.86
C PRO A 108 -4.13 17.53 -10.50
N VAL A 109 -4.19 16.39 -11.17
CA VAL A 109 -3.23 15.30 -11.06
C VAL A 109 -2.26 15.41 -12.21
N THR A 110 -0.97 15.53 -11.91
CA THR A 110 0.10 15.52 -12.90
C THR A 110 0.69 14.12 -13.01
N LEU A 111 0.83 13.60 -14.24
CA LEU A 111 1.49 12.33 -14.52
C LEU A 111 2.54 12.50 -15.62
N GLU A 112 3.71 11.89 -15.43
CA GLU A 112 4.73 11.79 -16.47
C GLU A 112 4.69 10.41 -17.14
N LEU A 113 4.48 10.40 -18.44
CA LEU A 113 4.51 9.21 -19.28
C LEU A 113 5.83 9.13 -20.05
N GLY A 114 6.40 7.93 -20.14
CA GLY A 114 7.48 7.61 -21.06
C GLY A 114 6.90 7.03 -22.35
N THR A 115 7.48 7.43 -23.48
CA THR A 115 7.21 6.81 -24.78
C THR A 115 8.51 6.41 -25.44
N SER A 116 8.48 5.30 -26.17
CA SER A 116 9.57 4.85 -27.02
C SER A 116 9.04 4.19 -28.29
N ARG A 117 9.90 4.13 -29.32
CA ARG A 117 9.60 3.43 -30.56
C ARG A 117 9.70 1.92 -30.35
N ASP A 118 8.59 1.22 -30.58
CA ASP A 118 8.47 -0.24 -30.62
C ASP A 118 8.18 -0.69 -32.06
N GLY A 119 9.22 -1.13 -32.75
CA GLY A 119 9.15 -1.43 -34.18
C GLY A 119 8.86 -0.18 -35.02
N ASP A 120 7.71 -0.17 -35.71
CA ASP A 120 7.29 0.92 -36.58
C ASP A 120 6.37 1.94 -35.86
N GLU A 121 5.99 1.69 -34.61
CA GLU A 121 5.04 2.51 -33.84
C GLU A 121 5.71 3.11 -32.59
N VAL A 122 5.18 4.23 -32.09
CA VAL A 122 5.55 4.77 -30.77
C VAL A 122 4.52 4.31 -29.76
N LYS A 123 4.98 3.76 -28.64
CA LYS A 123 4.14 3.26 -27.54
C LYS A 123 4.51 3.89 -26.22
N ILE A 124 3.57 3.84 -25.27
CA ILE A 124 3.83 4.23 -23.88
C ILE A 124 4.55 3.08 -23.17
N ASP A 125 5.76 3.33 -22.66
CA ASP A 125 6.59 2.32 -21.99
C ASP A 125 6.70 2.53 -20.48
N ARG A 126 6.15 3.64 -19.98
CA ARG A 126 6.19 3.99 -18.56
C ARG A 126 4.99 4.84 -18.16
N LEU A 127 4.27 4.42 -17.11
CA LEU A 127 3.18 5.12 -16.45
C LEU A 127 3.55 5.34 -14.98
N GLY A 128 4.36 6.36 -14.68
CA GLY A 128 4.79 6.63 -13.31
C GLY A 128 5.47 5.42 -12.61
N PRO A 129 5.56 5.42 -11.27
CA PRO A 129 5.93 4.23 -10.51
C PRO A 129 4.79 3.20 -10.49
N ALA A 130 5.14 1.91 -10.43
CA ALA A 130 4.15 0.86 -10.22
C ALA A 130 3.50 0.99 -8.84
N GLU A 131 2.20 0.65 -8.75
CA GLU A 131 1.47 0.68 -7.49
C GLU A 131 1.78 -0.58 -6.68
N ARG A 132 1.81 -0.43 -5.35
CA ARG A 132 1.97 -1.56 -4.44
C ARG A 132 0.65 -1.84 -3.75
N ILE A 133 0.00 -2.93 -4.14
CA ILE A 133 -1.27 -3.36 -3.56
C ILE A 133 -0.99 -4.45 -2.54
N GLY A 134 -1.38 -4.20 -1.30
CA GLY A 134 -1.29 -5.16 -0.21
C GLY A 134 -0.79 -4.54 1.10
N ALA A 135 -0.55 -5.39 2.09
CA ALA A 135 -0.06 -4.98 3.39
C ALA A 135 1.49 -5.08 3.46
N PRO A 136 2.16 -4.26 4.28
CA PRO A 136 3.60 -4.32 4.49
C PRO A 136 4.09 -5.68 5.03
N ALA A 137 3.21 -6.43 5.68
CA ALA A 137 3.44 -7.77 6.20
C ALA A 137 2.17 -8.62 5.96
N PRO A 138 2.30 -9.96 5.90
CA PRO A 138 1.16 -10.86 5.82
C PRO A 138 0.14 -10.62 6.93
N VAL A 139 -1.12 -10.40 6.55
CA VAL A 139 -2.24 -10.16 7.46
C VAL A 139 -3.48 -10.88 6.90
N PRO A 140 -4.41 -11.35 7.76
CA PRO A 140 -5.62 -11.96 7.26
C PRO A 140 -6.48 -10.94 6.52
N GLY A 141 -7.22 -11.44 5.53
CA GLY A 141 -8.20 -10.66 4.78
C GLY A 141 -7.81 -10.42 3.33
N THR A 142 -8.65 -9.63 2.67
CA THR A 142 -8.61 -9.43 1.22
C THR A 142 -8.98 -7.99 0.92
N LEU A 143 -8.20 -7.34 0.05
CA LEU A 143 -8.63 -6.09 -0.57
C LEU A 143 -9.46 -6.42 -1.81
N ILE A 144 -10.67 -5.88 -1.89
CA ILE A 144 -11.60 -6.03 -2.99
C ILE A 144 -11.62 -4.69 -3.72
N VAL A 145 -11.20 -4.68 -4.98
CA VAL A 145 -11.10 -3.48 -5.81
C VAL A 145 -12.25 -3.46 -6.81
N ASN A 146 -12.98 -2.34 -6.85
CA ASN A 146 -14.17 -2.09 -7.65
C ASN A 146 -15.21 -3.23 -7.55
N ASP A 147 -15.36 -3.84 -6.36
CA ASP A 147 -16.23 -4.99 -6.08
C ASP A 147 -16.03 -6.21 -7.00
N ARG A 148 -14.83 -6.35 -7.58
CA ARG A 148 -14.57 -7.27 -8.69
C ARG A 148 -13.29 -8.07 -8.57
N VAL A 149 -12.18 -7.43 -8.20
CA VAL A 149 -10.86 -8.08 -8.16
C VAL A 149 -10.39 -8.18 -6.72
N GLU A 150 -10.00 -9.38 -6.32
CA GLU A 150 -9.59 -9.71 -4.96
C GLU A 150 -8.07 -9.82 -4.87
N PHE A 151 -7.48 -9.14 -3.88
CA PHE A 151 -6.07 -9.20 -3.54
C PHE A 151 -5.91 -9.74 -2.11
N PRO A 152 -5.55 -11.03 -1.96
CA PRO A 152 -5.30 -11.63 -0.64
C PRO A 152 -4.13 -10.94 0.07
N LEU A 153 -4.30 -10.61 1.36
CA LEU A 153 -3.26 -9.94 2.15
C LEU A 153 -2.35 -10.91 2.92
N LEU A 154 -2.55 -12.21 2.75
CA LEU A 154 -1.67 -13.25 3.29
C LEU A 154 -0.32 -13.33 2.57
N GLU A 155 -0.21 -12.69 1.41
CA GLU A 155 1.02 -12.55 0.65
C GLU A 155 1.58 -11.13 0.83
N PRO A 156 2.91 -10.95 0.77
CA PRO A 156 3.49 -9.61 0.80
C PRO A 156 2.98 -8.75 -0.36
N ALA A 157 2.86 -7.43 -0.12
CA ALA A 157 2.38 -6.49 -1.13
C ALA A 157 3.09 -6.65 -2.48
N ALA A 158 2.29 -6.91 -3.52
CA ALA A 158 2.73 -7.10 -4.89
C ALA A 158 2.78 -5.76 -5.64
N GLU A 159 3.70 -5.66 -6.59
CA GLU A 159 3.67 -4.56 -7.57
C GLU A 159 2.61 -4.90 -8.62
N VAL A 160 1.69 -3.97 -8.83
CA VAL A 160 0.57 -4.11 -9.76
C VAL A 160 0.55 -2.89 -10.66
N ALA A 161 0.53 -3.12 -11.97
CA ALA A 161 0.30 -2.06 -12.94
C ALA A 161 -1.21 -1.79 -13.01
N LEU A 162 -1.60 -0.52 -12.81
CA LEU A 162 -2.97 -0.05 -12.96
C LEU A 162 -3.00 1.13 -13.92
N LEU A 163 -4.10 1.26 -14.65
CA LEU A 163 -4.36 2.47 -15.41
C LEU A 163 -4.69 3.64 -14.47
N PRO A 164 -4.51 4.90 -14.89
CA PRO A 164 -4.90 6.03 -14.07
C PRO A 164 -6.41 6.00 -13.74
N GLY A 165 -6.77 6.17 -12.48
CA GLY A 165 -8.15 6.02 -12.00
C GLY A 165 -8.28 6.22 -10.49
N ALA A 166 -9.50 6.47 -10.02
CA ALA A 166 -9.84 6.42 -8.61
C ALA A 166 -10.64 5.14 -8.34
N TYR A 167 -10.03 4.19 -7.64
CA TYR A 167 -10.54 2.84 -7.41
C TYR A 167 -11.26 2.74 -6.07
N ALA A 168 -12.44 2.12 -6.05
CA ALA A 168 -13.12 1.79 -4.80
C ALA A 168 -12.46 0.55 -4.19
N VAL A 169 -12.03 0.62 -2.93
CA VAL A 169 -11.35 -0.47 -2.25
C VAL A 169 -12.09 -0.80 -0.96
N GLU A 170 -12.44 -2.07 -0.78
CA GLU A 170 -12.97 -2.62 0.46
C GLU A 170 -11.98 -3.62 1.05
N TYR A 171 -11.74 -3.54 2.36
CA TYR A 171 -11.02 -4.55 3.13
C TYR A 171 -12.02 -5.49 3.81
N ALA A 172 -12.00 -6.74 3.38
CA ALA A 172 -12.75 -7.83 3.98
C ALA A 172 -11.85 -8.62 4.95
N ASP A 173 -12.09 -8.47 6.25
CA ASP A 173 -11.45 -9.29 7.28
C ASP A 173 -12.35 -10.48 7.68
N PRO A 174 -11.96 -11.73 7.36
CA PRO A 174 -12.73 -12.91 7.74
C PRO A 174 -12.71 -13.19 9.25
N THR A 175 -11.77 -12.61 10.00
CA THR A 175 -11.66 -12.82 11.45
C THR A 175 -12.56 -11.87 12.25
N GLY A 176 -12.93 -10.74 11.64
CA GLY A 176 -13.63 -9.64 12.27
C GLY A 176 -12.82 -8.95 13.38
N LEU A 177 -11.52 -9.19 13.50
CA LEU A 177 -10.67 -8.60 14.53
C LEU A 177 -9.94 -7.36 14.03
N LEU A 178 -9.81 -7.19 12.71
CA LEU A 178 -9.09 -6.11 12.09
C LEU A 178 -10.02 -5.14 11.36
N GLU A 179 -9.60 -3.88 11.33
CA GLU A 179 -10.16 -2.82 10.50
C GLU A 179 -9.03 -2.00 9.88
N GLY A 180 -9.32 -1.17 8.88
CA GLY A 180 -8.33 -0.21 8.39
C GLY A 180 -8.04 0.86 9.43
N ALA A 181 -6.78 1.33 9.47
CA ALA A 181 -6.39 2.44 10.34
C ALA A 181 -7.36 3.63 10.22
N GLY A 182 -7.88 4.11 11.35
CA GLY A 182 -8.92 5.14 11.39
C GLY A 182 -10.35 4.61 11.39
N GLY A 183 -10.55 3.29 11.41
CA GLY A 183 -11.86 2.62 11.50
C GLY A 183 -12.58 2.47 10.16
N ALA A 184 -11.87 2.64 9.04
CA ALA A 184 -12.45 2.54 7.70
C ALA A 184 -12.12 1.17 7.09
N SER A 185 -13.14 0.40 6.73
CA SER A 185 -13.01 -0.82 5.91
C SER A 185 -13.18 -0.53 4.41
N ALA A 186 -13.54 0.69 4.02
CA ALA A 186 -13.67 1.10 2.64
C ALA A 186 -13.01 2.46 2.42
N PHE A 187 -12.30 2.60 1.30
CA PHE A 187 -11.62 3.83 0.92
C PHE A 187 -11.49 3.93 -0.61
N THR A 188 -11.09 5.10 -1.10
CA THR A 188 -10.77 5.33 -2.51
C THR A 188 -9.26 5.40 -2.66
N ALA A 189 -8.70 4.53 -3.52
CA ALA A 189 -7.29 4.53 -3.89
C ALA A 189 -7.12 5.25 -5.23
N TYR A 190 -6.19 6.20 -5.31
CA TYR A 190 -5.93 6.98 -6.52
C TYR A 190 -4.67 6.49 -7.22
N VAL A 191 -4.73 6.34 -8.54
CA VAL A 191 -3.59 6.03 -9.41
C VAL A 191 -3.44 7.15 -10.45
N PRO A 192 -2.34 7.90 -10.44
CA PRO A 192 -1.34 7.96 -9.37
C PRO A 192 -1.92 8.59 -8.08
N GLU A 193 -1.18 8.50 -6.97
CA GLU A 193 -1.51 9.27 -5.76
C GLU A 193 -1.66 10.76 -6.07
N VAL A 194 -2.65 11.41 -5.45
CA VAL A 194 -2.88 12.85 -5.65
C VAL A 194 -2.11 13.64 -4.60
N VAL A 195 -1.19 14.47 -5.08
CA VAL A 195 -0.31 15.30 -4.27
C VAL A 195 -0.62 16.78 -4.52
N ALA A 196 -0.87 17.54 -3.45
CA ALA A 196 -1.09 18.97 -3.52
C ALA A 196 0.21 19.72 -3.86
N ALA A 197 0.09 20.99 -4.24
CA ALA A 197 1.24 21.84 -4.62
C ALA A 197 2.29 22.02 -3.50
N ASP A 198 1.91 21.82 -2.24
CA ASP A 198 2.83 21.87 -1.09
C ASP A 198 3.50 20.53 -0.78
N GLY A 199 3.22 19.48 -1.57
CA GLY A 199 3.75 18.13 -1.41
C GLY A 199 2.94 17.24 -0.46
N SER A 200 1.81 17.70 0.07
CA SER A 200 0.93 16.87 0.89
C SER A 200 0.10 15.89 0.06
N ILE A 201 -0.04 14.65 0.52
CA ILE A 201 -0.90 13.65 -0.12
C ILE A 201 -2.35 13.95 0.27
N ILE A 202 -3.20 14.18 -0.72
CA ILE A 202 -4.64 14.47 -0.56
C ILE A 202 -5.53 13.35 -1.11
N GLY A 203 -4.98 12.49 -1.97
CA GLY A 203 -5.59 11.23 -2.40
C GLY A 203 -4.56 10.11 -2.31
N THR A 204 -4.74 9.17 -1.38
CA THR A 204 -3.80 8.08 -1.14
C THR A 204 -3.95 6.97 -2.18
N GLY A 205 -2.86 6.25 -2.47
CA GLY A 205 -2.89 5.04 -3.28
C GLY A 205 -3.43 3.83 -2.50
N PHE A 206 -2.92 2.65 -2.81
CA PHE A 206 -3.35 1.37 -2.19
C PHE A 206 -2.71 1.08 -0.83
N ALA A 207 -2.10 2.09 -0.19
CA ALA A 207 -1.49 1.93 1.12
C ALA A 207 -2.55 1.62 2.19
N PHE A 208 -2.63 0.37 2.61
CA PHE A 208 -3.57 -0.10 3.61
C PHE A 208 -2.82 -0.68 4.83
N THR A 209 -3.14 -0.17 6.02
CA THR A 209 -2.60 -0.68 7.28
C THR A 209 -3.76 -1.20 8.13
N PRO A 210 -3.97 -2.52 8.22
CA PRO A 210 -4.95 -3.06 9.14
C PRO A 210 -4.46 -2.93 10.58
N VAL A 211 -5.39 -2.66 11.48
CA VAL A 211 -5.21 -2.55 12.93
C VAL A 211 -6.29 -3.33 13.64
N PHE A 212 -6.05 -3.75 14.88
CA PHE A 212 -7.11 -4.36 15.68
C PHE A 212 -8.25 -3.36 15.92
N MET A 213 -9.48 -3.86 15.84
CA MET A 213 -10.66 -3.10 16.21
C MET A 213 -10.57 -2.71 17.70
N GLN A 214 -11.16 -1.56 18.05
CA GLN A 214 -11.05 -0.97 19.40
C GLN A 214 -11.58 -1.87 20.53
N ASP A 215 -12.40 -2.87 20.21
CA ASP A 215 -12.97 -3.80 21.18
C ASP A 215 -12.11 -5.07 21.41
N VAL A 216 -11.08 -5.31 20.59
CA VAL A 216 -10.26 -6.54 20.67
C VAL A 216 -9.49 -6.61 21.97
N ASP A 217 -8.70 -5.58 22.29
CA ASP A 217 -7.89 -5.54 23.52
C ASP A 217 -8.74 -5.62 24.81
N PRO A 218 -9.79 -4.78 25.01
CA PRO A 218 -10.63 -4.90 26.20
C PRO A 218 -11.39 -6.24 26.24
N GLY A 219 -11.85 -6.74 25.09
CA GLY A 219 -12.53 -8.02 25.00
C GLY A 219 -11.63 -9.22 25.34
N LEU A 220 -10.35 -9.16 24.94
CA LEU A 220 -9.35 -10.15 25.32
C LEU A 220 -9.08 -10.13 26.82
N ALA A 221 -8.92 -8.95 27.41
CA ALA A 221 -8.76 -8.79 28.86
C ALA A 221 -9.94 -9.40 29.63
N ASP A 222 -11.17 -9.13 29.18
CA ASP A 222 -12.39 -9.72 29.77
C ASP A 222 -12.44 -11.24 29.61
N ALA A 223 -12.02 -11.78 28.45
CA ALA A 223 -11.97 -13.22 28.22
C ALA A 223 -10.96 -13.92 29.14
N LEU A 224 -9.78 -13.33 29.33
CA LEU A 224 -8.76 -13.82 30.25
C LEU A 224 -9.23 -13.74 31.72
N ALA A 225 -9.87 -12.63 32.11
CA ALA A 225 -10.43 -12.48 33.46
C ALA A 225 -11.50 -13.55 33.77
N ARG A 226 -12.32 -13.93 32.77
CA ARG A 226 -13.29 -15.03 32.93
C ARG A 226 -12.60 -16.39 33.14
N LEU A 227 -11.48 -16.65 32.45
CA LEU A 227 -10.71 -17.87 32.66
C LEU A 227 -10.04 -17.91 34.03
N GLN A 228 -9.48 -16.78 34.49
CA GLN A 228 -8.92 -16.66 35.83
C GLN A 228 -9.98 -16.95 36.90
N ALA A 229 -11.16 -16.32 36.80
CA ALA A 229 -12.26 -16.55 37.73
C ALA A 229 -12.76 -18.01 37.70
N ALA A 230 -12.79 -18.64 36.53
CA ALA A 230 -13.12 -20.06 36.41
C ALA A 230 -12.06 -20.95 37.07
N CYS A 231 -10.78 -20.67 36.86
CA CYS A 231 -9.68 -21.39 37.50
C CYS A 231 -9.74 -21.26 39.03
N GLU A 232 -10.04 -20.08 39.57
CA GLU A 232 -10.25 -19.88 41.01
C GLU A 232 -11.44 -20.68 41.55
N ALA A 233 -12.55 -20.70 40.80
CA ALA A 233 -13.75 -21.45 41.17
C ALA A 233 -13.50 -22.98 41.16
N ASP A 234 -12.63 -23.44 40.27
CA ASP A 234 -12.19 -24.84 40.18
C ASP A 234 -11.06 -25.16 41.19
N GLY A 235 -10.67 -24.22 42.04
CA GLY A 235 -9.67 -24.42 43.10
C GLY A 235 -8.23 -24.51 42.57
N PHE A 236 -7.94 -23.81 41.47
CA PHE A 236 -6.66 -23.80 40.76
C PHE A 236 -6.30 -25.15 40.14
N ALA A 237 -7.31 -25.95 39.79
CA ALA A 237 -7.16 -27.23 39.10
C ALA A 237 -8.13 -27.35 37.93
N GLY A 238 -7.71 -28.00 36.84
CA GLY A 238 -8.58 -28.31 35.71
C GLY A 238 -8.46 -27.36 34.52
N PRO A 239 -9.32 -27.53 33.51
CA PRO A 239 -9.07 -27.07 32.14
C PRO A 239 -9.13 -25.56 31.94
N SER A 240 -9.67 -24.83 32.92
CA SER A 240 -9.69 -23.36 32.97
C SER A 240 -8.38 -22.77 33.49
N CYS A 241 -7.56 -23.57 34.16
CA CYS A 241 -6.31 -23.15 34.76
C CYS A 241 -5.14 -23.31 33.79
N PRO A 242 -4.20 -22.35 33.78
CA PRO A 242 -2.99 -22.46 33.02
C PRO A 242 -2.06 -23.53 33.61
N ALA A 243 -1.21 -24.11 32.76
CA ALA A 243 -0.20 -25.08 33.15
C ALA A 243 0.77 -24.45 34.18
N GLY A 244 1.18 -25.23 35.17
CA GLY A 244 2.14 -24.80 36.19
C GLY A 244 1.53 -24.47 37.56
N PHE A 245 0.20 -24.42 37.68
CA PHE A 245 -0.43 -24.42 38.99
C PHE A 245 -0.18 -25.77 39.70
N PRO A 246 0.07 -25.75 41.03
CA PRO A 246 0.22 -26.97 41.80
C PRO A 246 -1.08 -27.76 41.78
N THR A 247 -0.98 -29.07 41.54
CA THR A 247 -2.12 -29.99 41.44
C THR A 247 -2.86 -30.25 42.76
N GLU A 248 -2.33 -29.74 43.88
CA GLU A 248 -3.00 -29.80 45.16
C GLU A 248 -3.79 -28.51 45.41
N PRO A 249 -5.08 -28.59 45.79
CA PRO A 249 -5.87 -27.42 46.10
C PRO A 249 -5.19 -26.64 47.22
N ARG A 250 -4.76 -25.41 46.91
CA ARG A 250 -4.23 -24.51 47.92
C ARG A 250 -5.39 -23.89 48.68
N GLU A 251 -5.51 -24.21 49.96
CA GLU A 251 -6.31 -23.39 50.87
C GLU A 251 -5.62 -22.02 50.99
N SER A 252 -6.08 -21.07 50.18
CA SER A 252 -5.71 -19.66 50.27
C SER A 252 -6.86 -18.88 50.88
N SER A 253 -6.51 -17.82 51.62
CA SER A 253 -7.47 -16.83 52.12
C SER A 253 -7.69 -15.68 51.11
N GLY A 254 -6.93 -15.68 50.02
CA GLY A 254 -7.14 -14.82 48.86
C GLY A 254 -6.07 -15.03 47.79
N THR A 255 -6.39 -14.53 46.59
CA THR A 255 -5.58 -14.64 45.37
C THR A 255 -5.62 -13.31 44.61
N GLU A 256 -4.51 -12.95 43.99
CA GLU A 256 -4.41 -11.78 43.10
C GLU A 256 -3.53 -12.13 41.90
N TRP A 257 -3.93 -11.66 40.72
CA TRP A 257 -3.26 -11.90 39.44
C TRP A 257 -2.62 -10.61 38.96
N PHE A 258 -1.31 -10.62 38.77
CA PHE A 258 -0.56 -9.48 38.27
C PHE A 258 -0.07 -9.76 36.85
N PRO A 259 -0.52 -9.02 35.82
CA PRO A 259 0.02 -9.20 34.47
C PRO A 259 1.50 -8.81 34.45
N LYS A 260 2.35 -9.68 33.88
CA LYS A 260 3.78 -9.42 33.73
C LYS A 260 4.08 -8.49 32.56
N SER A 261 3.22 -8.53 31.54
CA SER A 261 3.28 -7.74 30.32
C SER A 261 1.90 -7.63 29.68
N GLU A 262 1.74 -6.68 28.76
CA GLU A 262 0.56 -6.65 27.89
C GLU A 262 0.60 -7.84 26.91
N PRO A 263 -0.50 -8.61 26.78
CA PRO A 263 -0.56 -9.71 25.83
C PRO A 263 -0.31 -9.21 24.40
N GLN A 264 0.61 -9.86 23.69
CA GLN A 264 0.83 -9.57 22.28
C GLN A 264 -0.01 -10.53 21.44
N ILE A 265 -0.79 -9.99 20.51
CA ILE A 265 -1.56 -10.77 19.55
C ILE A 265 -0.75 -10.84 18.25
N VAL A 266 -0.47 -12.05 17.77
CA VAL A 266 0.30 -12.32 16.56
C VAL A 266 -0.50 -13.22 15.62
N PHE A 267 -0.39 -12.99 14.32
CA PHE A 267 -1.02 -13.85 13.32
C PHE A 267 -0.07 -14.99 12.92
N LEU A 268 -0.46 -16.23 13.19
CA LEU A 268 0.34 -17.43 12.96
C LEU A 268 -0.54 -18.55 12.39
N ASP A 269 -0.11 -19.16 11.28
CA ASP A 269 -0.77 -20.31 10.65
C ASP A 269 -2.29 -20.15 10.41
N GLY A 270 -2.74 -18.92 10.13
CA GLY A 270 -4.14 -18.61 9.85
C GLY A 270 -4.97 -18.17 11.06
N GLU A 271 -4.38 -18.10 12.26
CA GLU A 271 -5.07 -17.75 13.49
C GLU A 271 -4.36 -16.61 14.23
N PHE A 272 -5.12 -15.82 14.98
CA PHE A 272 -4.55 -14.88 15.94
C PHE A 272 -4.23 -15.61 17.23
N VAL A 273 -2.95 -15.66 17.60
CA VAL A 273 -2.44 -16.30 18.80
C VAL A 273 -1.99 -15.23 19.77
N THR A 274 -2.23 -15.43 21.06
CA THR A 274 -1.69 -14.58 22.11
C THR A 274 -1.20 -15.41 23.29
N THR A 275 -0.23 -14.82 24.01
CA THR A 275 0.27 -15.33 25.28
C THR A 275 0.14 -14.23 26.32
N ALA A 276 -0.58 -14.53 27.40
CA ALA A 276 -0.77 -13.65 28.55
C ALA A 276 -0.10 -14.26 29.79
N GLU A 277 0.88 -13.55 30.35
CA GLU A 277 1.70 -14.03 31.47
C GLU A 277 1.34 -13.29 32.77
N TYR A 278 1.25 -14.03 33.86
CA TYR A 278 0.84 -13.52 35.17
C TYR A 278 1.75 -14.01 36.29
N ASP A 279 1.97 -13.14 37.27
CA ASP A 279 2.40 -13.53 38.61
C ASP A 279 1.17 -13.65 39.50
N VAL A 280 0.93 -14.85 40.03
CA VAL A 280 -0.25 -15.16 40.83
C VAL A 280 0.16 -15.31 42.28
N VAL A 281 -0.33 -14.38 43.11
CA VAL A 281 0.02 -14.32 44.53
C VAL A 281 -1.09 -14.94 45.33
N PHE A 282 -0.75 -16.00 46.06
CA PHE A 282 -1.59 -16.64 47.05
C PHE A 282 -1.20 -16.17 48.44
N TRP A 283 -2.17 -15.87 49.31
CA TRP A 283 -1.88 -15.60 50.73
C TRP A 283 -2.76 -16.42 51.68
N ASN A 284 -2.13 -16.87 52.77
CA ASN A 284 -2.81 -17.51 53.90
C ASN A 284 -2.27 -16.88 55.20
N GLY A 285 -3.02 -15.92 55.74
CA GLY A 285 -2.53 -15.04 56.80
C GLY A 285 -1.33 -14.22 56.33
N ASP A 286 -0.21 -14.30 57.07
CA ASP A 286 1.01 -13.53 56.79
C ASP A 286 1.95 -14.22 55.78
N VAL A 287 1.61 -15.41 55.28
CA VAL A 287 2.45 -16.16 54.32
C VAL A 287 1.92 -15.97 52.91
N SER A 288 2.77 -15.46 52.02
CA SER A 288 2.49 -15.34 50.59
C SER A 288 3.35 -16.28 49.75
N THR A 289 2.82 -16.78 48.63
CA THR A 289 3.56 -17.52 47.62
C THR A 289 3.17 -17.00 46.24
N THR A 290 4.17 -16.77 45.39
CA THR A 290 3.95 -16.36 43.99
C THR A 290 4.15 -17.56 43.08
N VAL A 291 3.26 -17.73 42.11
CA VAL A 291 3.35 -18.74 41.03
C VAL A 291 3.26 -18.02 39.71
N GLU A 292 4.14 -18.36 38.77
CA GLU A 292 4.05 -17.87 37.40
C GLU A 292 3.01 -18.70 36.63
N ALA A 293 2.12 -18.01 35.91
CA ALA A 293 1.06 -18.60 35.12
C ALA A 293 1.07 -18.01 33.71
N SER A 294 0.75 -18.82 32.71
CA SER A 294 0.71 -18.36 31.31
C SER A 294 -0.48 -18.97 30.57
N TYR A 295 -1.31 -18.11 30.00
CA TYR A 295 -2.36 -18.50 29.07
C TYR A 295 -1.86 -18.29 27.65
N THR A 296 -1.71 -19.37 26.89
CA THR A 296 -1.43 -19.32 25.44
C THR A 296 -2.64 -19.87 24.70
N GLY A 297 -3.11 -19.17 23.67
CA GLY A 297 -4.32 -19.56 22.98
C GLY A 297 -4.65 -18.68 21.80
N THR A 298 -5.79 -18.96 21.18
CA THR A 298 -6.27 -18.22 20.00
C THR A 298 -7.28 -17.15 20.39
N VAL A 299 -7.25 -16.03 19.69
CA VAL A 299 -8.20 -14.92 19.78
C VAL A 299 -9.12 -14.98 18.57
N SER A 300 -10.43 -14.94 18.81
CA SER A 300 -11.46 -14.98 17.76
C SER A 300 -12.72 -14.25 18.20
N ARG A 301 -13.69 -14.08 17.30
CA ARG A 301 -15.05 -13.71 17.67
C ARG A 301 -15.91 -14.96 17.87
N ASP A 302 -16.71 -14.96 18.92
CA ASP A 302 -17.75 -15.97 19.10
C ASP A 302 -18.99 -15.70 18.23
N ALA A 303 -19.98 -16.60 18.29
CA ALA A 303 -21.21 -16.48 17.50
C ALA A 303 -22.07 -15.24 17.85
N SER A 304 -21.81 -14.58 18.98
CA SER A 304 -22.45 -13.31 19.36
C SER A 304 -21.67 -12.08 18.88
N GLY A 305 -20.48 -12.28 18.30
CA GLY A 305 -19.56 -11.23 17.91
C GLY A 305 -18.65 -10.75 19.04
N SER A 306 -18.67 -11.38 20.22
CA SER A 306 -17.81 -11.02 21.35
C SER A 306 -16.42 -11.63 21.19
N ILE A 307 -15.40 -10.93 21.71
CA ILE A 307 -14.03 -11.47 21.73
C ILE A 307 -13.98 -12.70 22.65
N ALA A 308 -13.44 -13.78 22.10
CA ALA A 308 -13.23 -15.05 22.76
C ALA A 308 -11.75 -15.42 22.71
N PHE A 309 -11.29 -16.02 23.80
CA PHE A 309 -9.95 -16.59 23.91
C PHE A 309 -10.07 -18.09 24.19
N THR A 310 -9.40 -18.90 23.36
CA THR A 310 -9.42 -20.38 23.48
C THR A 310 -8.01 -20.87 23.82
N PRO A 311 -7.77 -21.38 25.04
CA PRO A 311 -6.46 -21.90 25.43
C PRO A 311 -6.00 -23.06 24.52
N SER A 312 -4.72 -23.07 24.16
CA SER A 312 -4.10 -24.17 23.41
C SER A 312 -4.03 -25.44 24.26
N ALA A 313 -4.17 -26.62 23.65
CA ALA A 313 -4.00 -27.89 24.35
C ALA A 313 -2.58 -27.98 24.94
N GLY A 314 -2.47 -28.16 26.26
CA GLY A 314 -1.20 -28.15 27.01
C GLY A 314 -0.86 -26.82 27.70
N SER A 315 -1.58 -25.74 27.39
CA SER A 315 -1.63 -24.55 28.25
C SER A 315 -2.66 -24.70 29.37
N ALA A 316 -3.63 -25.62 29.24
CA ALA A 316 -4.60 -25.96 30.28
C ALA A 316 -4.08 -27.13 31.16
N GLY A 317 -4.18 -26.96 32.49
CA GLY A 317 -3.73 -27.91 33.52
C GLY A 317 -4.74 -28.97 33.95
#